data_AF-A0A9E2W8A9-F1
#
_entry.id   AF-A0A9E2W8A9-F1
#
_cell.length_a   1.000
_cell.length_b   1.000
_cell.length_c   1.000
_cell.angle_alpha   90.00
_cell.angle_beta   90.00
_cell.angle_gamma   90.00
#
_symmetry.space_group_name_H-M   'P 1'
#
loop_
_entity.id
_entity.type
_entity.pdbx_description
1 polymer ?
#
loop_
_entity_poly.entity_id
_entity_poly.type
_entity_poly.pdbx_seq_one_letter_code
_entity_poly.pdbx_strand_id
1 'polypeptide(L)'
;MIYTNDETDKSLRQKNFLLSVYALPIAVSASLCSLTYLATSANYLPKGDGFFGYMASLFPGILLFARNSRNWLKMPDGTFHNIKDIVPTTKINMTEPSQYEEEYFFSTKEKITSTLMGVGLTVASVWLATKGSKSVLIPVSMAAGGIFIGYTGIKGLLDKSATLKLATTGLWTKKLGFVDYNDLVKAQVVQDTSGKTPQTILEIYLKGTVFAEANQPDERLNLTNVDGKEYVEMVLVNLMNKRHEVPA
;
A
#
# COMPACT_ATOMS: atom_id res chain seq x y z
N MET A 1 10.48 5.89 22.15
CA MET A 1 11.81 5.38 22.58
C MET A 1 12.83 6.24 21.85
N ILE A 2 13.71 6.97 22.54
CA ILE A 2 14.74 7.78 21.89
C ILE A 2 15.87 6.82 21.52
N TYR A 3 16.13 6.63 20.23
CA TYR A 3 17.15 5.70 19.76
C TYR A 3 18.54 6.31 19.93
N THR A 4 19.35 5.74 20.81
CA THR A 4 20.75 6.10 20.99
C THR A 4 21.60 5.45 19.89
N ASN A 5 22.63 6.15 19.41
CA ASN A 5 23.51 5.68 18.33
C ASN A 5 24.49 4.56 18.76
N ASP A 6 24.11 3.80 19.78
CA ASP A 6 24.90 2.75 20.43
C ASP A 6 24.89 1.46 19.59
N GLU A 7 26.01 0.77 19.48
CA GLU A 7 26.17 -0.45 18.66
C GLU A 7 25.24 -1.58 19.12
N THR A 8 24.96 -1.62 20.42
CA THR A 8 24.03 -2.56 21.05
C THR A 8 22.61 -2.37 20.51
N ASP A 9 22.14 -1.12 20.35
CA ASP A 9 20.83 -0.79 19.78
C ASP A 9 20.77 -1.16 18.29
N LYS A 10 21.85 -0.91 17.53
CA LYS A 10 21.96 -1.32 16.11
C LYS A 10 21.77 -2.83 15.93
N SER A 11 22.42 -3.63 16.76
CA SER A 11 22.31 -5.10 16.71
C SER A 11 20.90 -5.60 17.04
N LEU A 12 20.24 -4.97 18.03
CA LEU A 12 18.88 -5.31 18.45
C LEU A 12 17.89 -4.99 17.33
N ARG A 13 18.04 -3.84 16.66
CA ARG A 13 17.22 -3.44 15.51
C ARG A 13 17.31 -4.43 14.35
N GLN A 14 18.51 -4.90 14.02
CA GLN A 14 18.70 -5.92 12.98
C GLN A 14 18.06 -7.27 13.35
N LYS A 15 18.21 -7.71 14.61
CA LYS A 15 17.56 -8.94 15.10
C LYS A 15 16.03 -8.83 15.04
N ASN A 16 15.47 -7.70 15.45
CA ASN A 16 14.03 -7.45 15.42
C ASN A 16 13.49 -7.40 13.98
N PHE A 17 14.23 -6.80 13.06
CA PHE A 17 13.92 -6.85 11.63
C PHE A 17 13.88 -8.29 11.13
N LEU A 18 14.93 -9.07 11.35
CA LEU A 18 15.00 -10.47 10.89
C LEU A 18 13.88 -11.34 11.48
N LEU A 19 13.62 -11.19 12.77
CA LEU A 19 12.58 -11.93 13.48
C LEU A 19 11.19 -11.61 12.92
N SER A 20 10.85 -10.32 12.81
CA SER A 20 9.53 -9.88 12.40
C SER A 20 9.28 -10.05 10.90
N VAL A 21 10.28 -9.80 10.06
CA VAL A 21 10.14 -9.84 8.61
C VAL A 21 10.29 -11.25 8.07
N TYR A 22 11.19 -12.08 8.60
CA TYR A 22 11.44 -13.42 8.04
C TYR A 22 10.99 -14.55 8.94
N ALA A 23 11.52 -14.63 10.17
CA ALA A 23 11.34 -15.80 11.01
C ALA A 23 9.87 -16.06 11.38
N LEU A 24 9.14 -15.02 11.78
CA LEU A 24 7.74 -15.13 12.16
C LEU A 24 6.82 -15.50 10.97
N PRO A 25 6.92 -14.86 9.79
CA PRO A 25 6.24 -15.31 8.58
C PRO A 25 6.51 -16.77 8.19
N ILE A 26 7.78 -17.21 8.26
CA ILE A 26 8.15 -18.59 7.97
C ILE A 26 7.51 -19.55 8.98
N ALA A 27 7.57 -19.24 10.28
CA ALA A 27 6.99 -20.06 11.33
C ALA A 27 5.47 -20.21 11.18
N VAL A 28 4.76 -19.13 10.81
CA VAL A 28 3.31 -19.17 10.54
C VAL A 28 3.00 -20.09 9.36
N SER A 29 3.70 -19.91 8.22
CA SER A 29 3.51 -20.78 7.04
C SER A 29 3.80 -22.24 7.36
N ALA A 30 4.89 -22.54 8.07
CA ALA A 30 5.26 -23.90 8.44
C ALA A 30 4.21 -24.54 9.37
N SER A 31 3.68 -23.78 10.32
CA SER A 31 2.64 -24.25 11.24
C SER A 31 1.34 -24.59 10.51
N LEU A 32 0.88 -23.71 9.61
CA LEU A 32 -0.32 -23.95 8.81
C LEU A 32 -0.16 -25.10 7.81
N CYS A 33 1.03 -25.23 7.23
CA CYS A 33 1.36 -26.36 6.35
C CYS A 33 1.32 -27.68 7.14
N SER A 34 1.88 -27.69 8.35
CA SER A 34 1.85 -28.85 9.25
C SER A 34 0.42 -29.24 9.66
N LEU A 35 -0.43 -28.26 9.98
CA LEU A 35 -1.85 -28.51 10.27
C LEU A 35 -2.59 -29.09 9.06
N THR A 36 -2.31 -28.56 7.86
CA THR A 36 -2.90 -29.09 6.61
C THR A 36 -2.49 -30.52 6.35
N TYR A 37 -1.20 -30.83 6.58
CA TYR A 37 -0.67 -32.19 6.48
C TYR A 37 -1.39 -33.13 7.43
N LEU A 38 -1.47 -32.78 8.72
CA LEU A 38 -2.15 -33.58 9.73
C LEU A 38 -3.63 -33.80 9.40
N ALA A 39 -4.35 -32.77 8.95
CA ALA A 39 -5.75 -32.86 8.55
C ALA A 39 -5.96 -33.78 7.33
N THR A 40 -5.02 -33.75 6.38
CA THR A 40 -5.05 -34.64 5.20
C THR A 40 -4.74 -36.09 5.59
N SER A 41 -3.73 -36.30 6.44
CA SER A 41 -3.33 -37.63 6.91
C SER A 41 -4.38 -38.30 7.80
N ALA A 42 -5.14 -37.51 8.56
CA ALA A 42 -6.25 -37.99 9.37
C ALA A 42 -7.58 -38.13 8.60
N ASN A 43 -7.58 -37.94 7.27
CA ASN A 43 -8.75 -37.98 6.39
C ASN A 43 -9.87 -36.97 6.75
N TYR A 44 -9.57 -35.92 7.51
CA TYR A 44 -10.50 -34.81 7.73
C TYR A 44 -10.65 -33.93 6.47
N LEU A 45 -9.63 -33.91 5.61
CA LEU A 45 -9.64 -33.23 4.33
C LEU A 45 -9.56 -34.24 3.17
N PRO A 46 -10.40 -34.13 2.13
CA PRO A 46 -10.25 -34.92 0.91
C PRO A 46 -8.87 -34.69 0.29
N LYS A 47 -8.22 -35.75 -0.23
CA LYS A 47 -6.89 -35.63 -0.86
C LYS A 47 -6.84 -34.62 -2.01
N GLY A 48 -7.95 -34.41 -2.72
CA GLY A 48 -8.08 -33.41 -3.78
C GLY A 48 -8.01 -31.96 -3.28
N ASP A 49 -8.36 -31.73 -2.01
CA ASP A 49 -8.34 -30.41 -1.35
C ASP A 49 -7.01 -30.13 -0.63
N GLY A 50 -6.20 -31.17 -0.38
CA GLY A 50 -4.91 -31.04 0.30
C GLY A 50 -3.93 -30.13 -0.45
N PHE A 51 -3.85 -30.22 -1.78
CA PHE A 51 -3.01 -29.33 -2.59
C PHE A 51 -3.40 -27.85 -2.41
N PHE A 52 -4.70 -27.55 -2.38
CA PHE A 52 -5.20 -26.20 -2.14
C PHE A 52 -4.87 -25.74 -0.72
N GLY A 53 -5.02 -26.61 0.28
CA GLY A 53 -4.63 -26.31 1.67
C GLY A 53 -3.15 -25.94 1.80
N TYR A 54 -2.25 -26.66 1.13
CA TYR A 54 -0.83 -26.34 1.15
C TYR A 54 -0.54 -24.99 0.49
N MET A 55 -1.14 -24.69 -0.66
CA MET A 55 -0.97 -23.39 -1.31
C MET A 55 -1.54 -22.25 -0.45
N ALA A 56 -2.70 -22.46 0.18
CA ALA A 56 -3.32 -21.49 1.08
C ALA A 56 -2.49 -21.25 2.35
N SER A 57 -1.76 -22.27 2.85
CA SER A 57 -0.94 -22.16 4.06
C SER A 57 0.21 -21.16 3.94
N LEU A 58 0.71 -20.91 2.72
CA LEU A 58 1.76 -19.93 2.46
C LEU A 58 1.25 -18.48 2.49
N PHE A 59 -0.03 -18.28 2.21
CA PHE A 59 -0.60 -16.96 1.99
C PHE A 59 -0.52 -16.05 3.23
N PRO A 60 -0.86 -16.51 4.46
CA PRO A 60 -0.70 -15.71 5.67
C PRO A 60 0.74 -15.30 5.94
N GLY A 61 1.72 -16.19 5.69
CA GLY A 61 3.13 -15.86 5.83
C GLY A 61 3.58 -14.79 4.84
N ILE A 62 3.19 -14.90 3.56
CA ILE A 62 3.51 -13.87 2.56
C ILE A 62 2.90 -12.51 2.94
N LEU A 63 1.64 -12.51 3.41
CA LEU A 63 0.98 -11.29 3.87
C LEU A 63 1.70 -10.68 5.08
N LEU A 64 2.11 -11.50 6.05
CA LEU A 64 2.88 -11.05 7.22
C LEU A 64 4.25 -10.50 6.81
N PHE A 65 4.98 -11.18 5.92
CA PHE A 65 6.24 -10.72 5.36
C PHE A 65 6.08 -9.34 4.70
N ALA A 66 5.10 -9.19 3.80
CA ALA A 66 4.86 -7.95 3.09
C ALA A 66 4.46 -6.81 4.05
N ARG A 67 3.58 -7.11 5.03
CA ARG A 67 3.15 -6.13 6.04
C ARG A 67 4.28 -5.70 6.95
N ASN A 68 5.10 -6.63 7.44
CA ASN A 68 6.19 -6.32 8.36
C ASN A 68 7.32 -5.60 7.65
N SER A 69 7.70 -6.02 6.43
CA SER A 69 8.71 -5.34 5.62
C SER A 69 8.39 -3.86 5.41
N ARG A 70 7.12 -3.52 5.18
CA ARG A 70 6.67 -2.13 5.01
C ARG A 70 6.75 -1.28 6.28
N ASN A 71 6.89 -1.88 7.46
CA ASN A 71 7.05 -1.15 8.71
C ASN A 71 8.53 -0.87 9.04
N TRP A 72 9.48 -1.31 8.20
CA TRP A 72 10.90 -1.12 8.45
C TRP A 72 11.53 -0.26 7.35
N LEU A 73 12.25 0.78 7.77
CA LEU A 73 13.01 1.68 6.93
C LEU A 73 14.49 1.33 7.02
N LYS A 74 15.15 1.10 5.89
CA LYS A 74 16.60 0.91 5.84
C LYS A 74 17.28 2.28 5.77
N MET A 75 18.17 2.54 6.73
CA MET A 75 18.93 3.78 6.85
C MET A 75 20.23 3.72 6.03
N PRO A 76 20.83 4.88 5.68
CA PRO A 76 22.10 4.93 4.94
C PRO A 76 23.27 4.27 5.68
N ASP A 77 23.22 4.22 7.01
CA ASP A 77 24.19 3.55 7.87
C ASP A 77 24.04 2.01 7.90
N GLY A 78 23.09 1.46 7.14
CA GLY A 78 22.82 0.03 7.04
C GLY A 78 21.91 -0.53 8.16
N THR A 79 21.41 0.31 9.07
CA THR A 79 20.49 -0.12 10.13
C THR A 79 19.03 -0.08 9.69
N PHE A 80 18.15 -0.75 10.44
CA PHE A 80 16.71 -0.79 10.17
C PHE A 80 15.94 -0.09 11.29
N HIS A 81 15.06 0.84 10.93
CA HIS A 81 14.23 1.60 11.87
C HIS A 81 12.76 1.23 11.68
N ASN A 82 12.01 1.04 12.76
CA ASN A 82 10.58 0.79 12.66
C ASN A 82 9.83 2.10 12.43
N ILE A 83 9.06 2.16 11.35
CA ILE A 83 8.34 3.36 10.91
C ILE A 83 7.24 3.77 11.90
N LYS A 84 6.66 2.83 12.64
CA LYS A 84 5.63 3.14 13.64
C LYS A 84 6.15 3.99 14.80
N ASP A 85 7.45 3.97 15.03
CA ASP A 85 8.11 4.72 16.10
C ASP A 85 8.63 6.08 15.62
N ILE A 86 8.49 6.38 14.31
CA ILE A 86 8.78 7.70 13.76
C ILE A 86 7.56 8.58 14.06
N VAL A 87 7.67 9.40 15.10
CA VAL A 87 6.67 10.44 15.37
C VAL A 87 6.66 11.35 14.15
N PRO A 88 5.54 11.47 13.39
CA PRO A 88 5.46 12.43 12.32
C PRO A 88 5.74 13.80 12.93
N THR A 89 6.74 14.51 12.41
CA THR A 89 7.09 15.86 12.82
C THR A 89 5.81 16.68 12.71
N THR A 90 5.20 16.88 13.86
CA THR A 90 3.81 17.33 13.95
C THR A 90 3.88 18.83 13.78
N LYS A 91 3.88 19.31 12.53
CA LYS A 91 3.48 20.69 12.26
C LYS A 91 1.97 20.75 12.34
N ILE A 92 1.49 20.72 13.58
CA ILE A 92 0.11 21.01 13.95
C ILE A 92 -0.05 22.51 13.70
N ASN A 93 -0.95 22.86 12.78
CA ASN A 93 -1.36 24.20 12.34
C ASN A 93 -0.76 24.67 11.02
N MET A 94 -1.36 24.19 9.94
CA MET A 94 -1.52 25.00 8.73
C MET A 94 -3.00 24.98 8.36
N THR A 95 -3.59 26.17 8.21
CA THR A 95 -4.93 26.35 7.66
C THR A 95 -4.92 25.85 6.22
N GLU A 96 -5.56 24.71 6.00
CA GLU A 96 -5.89 24.23 4.66
C GLU A 96 -6.58 25.38 3.89
N PRO A 97 -6.15 25.70 2.67
CA PRO A 97 -6.79 26.75 1.90
C PRO A 97 -8.24 26.36 1.57
N SER A 98 -9.13 27.35 1.51
CA SER A 98 -10.54 27.12 1.19
C SER A 98 -10.78 26.70 -0.27
N GLN A 99 -9.78 26.90 -1.13
CA GLN A 99 -9.83 26.61 -2.56
C GLN A 99 -8.51 25.98 -3.02
N TYR A 100 -8.64 25.03 -3.93
CA TYR A 100 -7.55 24.36 -4.61
C TYR A 100 -7.56 24.76 -6.08
N GLU A 101 -6.37 24.88 -6.67
CA GLU A 101 -6.22 25.17 -8.09
C GLU A 101 -6.59 23.95 -8.93
N GLU A 102 -6.21 22.76 -8.45
CA GLU A 102 -6.55 21.50 -9.08
C GLU A 102 -6.82 20.40 -8.05
N GLU A 103 -7.85 19.60 -8.31
CA GLU A 103 -8.18 18.41 -7.53
C GLU A 103 -8.20 17.17 -8.43
N TYR A 104 -7.42 16.16 -8.04
CA TYR A 104 -7.26 14.94 -8.81
C TYR A 104 -7.96 13.78 -8.12
N PHE A 105 -8.74 13.01 -8.90
CA PHE A 105 -9.55 11.91 -8.41
C PHE A 105 -9.16 10.59 -9.08
N PHE A 106 -9.38 9.47 -8.38
CA PHE A 106 -9.25 8.16 -9.00
C PHE A 106 -10.27 7.97 -10.12
N SER A 107 -9.79 7.43 -11.23
CA SER A 107 -10.60 7.04 -12.38
C SER A 107 -11.68 6.05 -11.96
N THR A 108 -12.89 6.29 -12.45
CA THR A 108 -14.04 5.43 -12.17
C THR A 108 -13.96 4.09 -12.91
N LYS A 109 -13.18 4.00 -14.00
CA LYS A 109 -13.09 2.82 -14.86
C LYS A 109 -12.64 1.57 -14.10
N GLU A 110 -11.57 1.66 -13.33
CA GLU A 110 -11.04 0.51 -12.57
C GLU A 110 -12.00 0.04 -11.46
N LYS A 111 -12.71 1.00 -10.86
CA LYS A 111 -13.73 0.72 -9.83
C LYS A 111 -14.94 0.00 -10.43
N ILE A 112 -15.34 0.37 -11.66
CA ILE A 112 -16.41 -0.31 -12.41
C ILE A 112 -15.96 -1.72 -12.82
N THR A 113 -14.76 -1.86 -13.41
CA THR A 113 -14.27 -3.17 -13.88
C THR A 113 -14.09 -4.16 -12.73
N SER A 114 -13.53 -3.73 -11.60
CA SER A 114 -13.44 -4.55 -10.39
C SER A 114 -14.82 -4.96 -9.87
N THR A 115 -15.79 -4.04 -9.84
CA THR A 115 -17.17 -4.36 -9.45
C THR A 115 -17.77 -5.44 -10.35
N LEU A 116 -17.69 -5.27 -11.68
CA LEU A 116 -18.22 -6.23 -12.66
C LEU A 116 -17.50 -7.58 -12.59
N MET A 117 -16.17 -7.57 -12.43
CA MET A 117 -15.38 -8.80 -12.26
C MET A 117 -15.77 -9.55 -10.99
N GLY A 118 -16.00 -8.84 -9.89
CA GLY A 118 -16.44 -9.42 -8.62
C GLY A 118 -17.81 -10.09 -8.75
N VAL A 119 -18.77 -9.42 -9.39
CA VAL A 119 -20.09 -9.98 -9.69
C VAL A 119 -19.96 -11.22 -10.60
N GLY A 120 -19.18 -11.12 -11.68
CA GLY A 120 -18.95 -12.21 -12.62
C GLY A 120 -18.35 -13.46 -11.96
N LEU A 121 -17.33 -13.28 -11.10
CA LEU A 121 -16.73 -14.39 -10.34
C LEU A 121 -17.71 -15.05 -9.38
N THR A 122 -18.57 -14.25 -8.74
CA THR A 122 -19.59 -14.77 -7.82
C THR A 122 -20.64 -15.60 -8.58
N VAL A 123 -21.10 -15.12 -9.75
CA VAL A 123 -22.03 -15.87 -10.61
C VAL A 123 -21.40 -17.14 -11.15
N ALA A 124 -20.14 -17.07 -11.62
CA ALA A 124 -19.40 -18.23 -12.11
C ALA A 124 -19.18 -19.28 -11.01
N SER A 125 -18.95 -18.85 -9.77
CA SER A 125 -18.88 -19.74 -8.61
C SER A 125 -20.18 -20.52 -8.38
N VAL A 126 -21.34 -19.84 -8.37
CA VAL A 126 -22.65 -20.49 -8.19
C VAL A 126 -22.92 -21.48 -9.34
N TRP A 127 -22.57 -21.11 -10.57
CA TRP A 127 -22.68 -22.01 -11.71
C TRP A 127 -21.79 -23.26 -11.59
N LEU A 128 -20.54 -23.10 -11.16
CA LEU A 128 -19.62 -24.23 -10.91
C LEU A 128 -20.10 -25.14 -9.76
N ALA A 129 -20.67 -24.55 -8.71
CA ALA A 129 -21.26 -25.29 -7.61
C ALA A 129 -22.44 -26.16 -8.07
N THR A 130 -23.33 -25.61 -8.91
CA THR A 130 -24.51 -26.32 -9.42
C THR A 130 -24.19 -27.39 -10.47
N LYS A 131 -23.08 -27.26 -11.21
CA LYS A 131 -22.62 -28.27 -12.19
C LYS A 131 -21.86 -29.45 -11.58
N GLY A 132 -21.66 -29.46 -10.26
CA GLY A 132 -20.96 -30.55 -9.56
C GLY A 132 -19.44 -30.47 -9.73
N SER A 133 -18.82 -29.48 -9.09
CA SER A 133 -17.36 -29.41 -9.05
C SER A 133 -16.78 -30.52 -8.16
N LYS A 134 -15.61 -31.08 -8.55
CA LYS A 134 -14.92 -32.12 -7.77
C LYS A 134 -14.38 -31.64 -6.41
N SER A 135 -14.38 -30.33 -6.14
CA SER A 135 -13.87 -29.72 -4.91
C SER A 135 -14.79 -28.57 -4.49
N VAL A 136 -15.39 -28.68 -3.30
CA VAL A 136 -16.28 -27.64 -2.74
C VAL A 136 -15.53 -26.34 -2.44
N LEU A 137 -14.20 -26.42 -2.23
CA LEU A 137 -13.37 -25.25 -1.92
C LEU A 137 -13.19 -24.30 -3.12
N ILE A 138 -13.25 -24.80 -4.35
CA ILE A 138 -13.06 -23.96 -5.55
C ILE A 138 -14.22 -22.97 -5.71
N PRO A 139 -15.50 -23.39 -5.73
CA PRO A 139 -16.62 -22.44 -5.74
C PRO A 139 -16.62 -21.50 -4.53
N VAL A 140 -16.36 -22.00 -3.33
CA VAL A 140 -16.37 -21.19 -2.10
C VAL A 140 -15.30 -20.08 -2.16
N SER A 141 -14.07 -20.42 -2.54
CA SER A 141 -12.98 -19.45 -2.65
C SER A 141 -13.22 -18.44 -3.78
N MET A 142 -13.77 -18.87 -4.92
CA MET A 142 -14.16 -17.97 -6.00
C MET A 142 -15.28 -17.00 -5.60
N ALA A 143 -16.28 -17.47 -4.85
CA ALA A 143 -17.34 -16.60 -4.34
C ALA A 143 -16.78 -15.58 -3.35
N ALA A 144 -15.96 -16.02 -2.39
CA ALA A 144 -15.33 -15.12 -1.43
C ALA A 144 -14.45 -14.07 -2.11
N GLY A 145 -13.63 -14.49 -3.09
CA GLY A 145 -12.80 -13.59 -3.89
C GLY A 145 -13.64 -12.63 -4.73
N GLY A 146 -14.70 -13.11 -5.37
CA GLY A 146 -15.63 -12.30 -6.15
C GLY A 146 -16.33 -11.23 -5.30
N ILE A 147 -16.85 -11.60 -4.13
CA ILE A 147 -17.46 -10.67 -3.17
C ILE A 147 -16.44 -9.64 -2.71
N PHE A 148 -15.21 -10.06 -2.37
CA PHE A 148 -14.16 -9.15 -1.94
C PHE A 148 -13.81 -8.12 -3.02
N ILE A 149 -13.52 -8.56 -4.24
CA ILE A 149 -13.20 -7.67 -5.37
C ILE A 149 -14.39 -6.74 -5.66
N GLY A 150 -15.61 -7.28 -5.70
CA GLY A 150 -16.83 -6.50 -5.91
C GLY A 150 -17.03 -5.43 -4.84
N TYR A 151 -16.85 -5.78 -3.55
CA TYR A 151 -16.94 -4.85 -2.44
C TYR A 151 -15.90 -3.73 -2.54
N THR A 152 -14.65 -4.06 -2.90
CA THR A 152 -13.61 -3.02 -3.09
C THR A 152 -13.94 -2.06 -4.22
N GLY A 153 -14.49 -2.57 -5.34
CA GLY A 153 -14.96 -1.75 -6.44
C GLY A 153 -16.11 -0.82 -6.04
N ILE A 154 -17.15 -1.36 -5.41
CA ILE A 154 -18.33 -0.59 -4.95
C ILE A 154 -17.92 0.47 -3.93
N LYS A 155 -17.12 0.11 -2.92
CA LYS A 155 -16.61 1.07 -1.94
C LYS A 155 -15.79 2.16 -2.63
N GLY A 156 -14.99 1.80 -3.63
CA GLY A 156 -14.26 2.76 -4.45
C GLY A 156 -15.18 3.71 -5.23
N LEU A 157 -16.29 3.21 -5.79
CA LEU A 157 -17.27 4.05 -6.50
C LEU A 157 -17.97 5.06 -5.58
N LEU A 158 -18.18 4.69 -4.32
CA LEU A 158 -18.75 5.57 -3.30
C LEU A 158 -17.73 6.58 -2.76
N ASP A 159 -16.43 6.28 -2.86
CA ASP A 159 -15.37 7.20 -2.46
C ASP A 159 -15.15 8.29 -3.51
N LYS A 160 -15.71 9.46 -3.21
CA LYS A 160 -15.54 10.72 -3.97
C LYS A 160 -14.43 11.62 -3.41
N SER A 161 -13.63 11.13 -2.46
CA SER A 161 -12.52 11.94 -1.95
C SER A 161 -11.46 12.15 -3.03
N ALA A 162 -10.90 13.36 -3.06
CA ALA A 162 -9.73 13.64 -3.89
C ALA A 162 -8.55 12.77 -3.44
N THR A 163 -7.72 12.40 -4.39
CA THR A 163 -6.48 11.64 -4.18
C THR A 163 -5.31 12.58 -3.94
N LEU A 164 -5.27 13.68 -4.69
CA LEU A 164 -4.29 14.76 -4.59
C LEU A 164 -5.03 16.06 -4.81
N LYS A 165 -4.72 17.09 -4.01
CA LYS A 165 -5.14 18.45 -4.28
C LYS A 165 -3.93 19.36 -4.31
N LEU A 166 -3.88 20.28 -5.27
CA LEU A 166 -2.79 21.22 -5.44
C LEU A 166 -3.31 22.64 -5.22
N ALA A 167 -2.64 23.38 -4.35
CA ALA A 167 -2.93 24.79 -4.06
C ALA A 167 -1.67 25.62 -4.28
N THR A 168 -1.82 26.94 -4.34
CA THR A 168 -0.69 27.87 -4.45
C THR A 168 0.28 27.80 -3.27
N THR A 169 -0.25 27.51 -2.07
CA THR A 169 0.52 27.47 -0.82
C THR A 169 1.08 26.07 -0.51
N GLY A 170 0.57 25.01 -1.14
CA GLY A 170 0.96 23.65 -0.79
C GLY A 170 0.21 22.57 -1.55
N LEU A 171 0.38 21.33 -1.11
CA LEU A 171 -0.32 20.17 -1.65
C LEU A 171 -1.05 19.43 -0.52
N TRP A 172 -2.09 18.70 -0.87
CA TRP A 172 -2.80 17.84 0.06
C TRP A 172 -2.86 16.42 -0.47
N THR A 173 -2.65 15.44 0.42
CA THR A 173 -2.90 14.02 0.15
C THR A 173 -3.67 13.39 1.30
N LYS A 174 -4.32 12.25 1.04
CA LYS A 174 -5.06 11.51 2.07
C LYS A 174 -4.17 10.99 3.21
N LYS A 175 -2.86 10.78 2.95
CA LYS A 175 -1.91 10.26 3.94
C LYS A 175 -1.23 11.39 4.74
N LEU A 176 -0.76 12.42 4.06
CA LEU A 176 0.02 13.50 4.68
C LEU A 176 -0.86 14.65 5.18
N GLY A 177 -2.11 14.76 4.69
CA GLY A 177 -2.91 15.97 4.89
C GLY A 177 -2.37 17.12 4.05
N PHE A 178 -2.70 18.36 4.42
CA PHE A 178 -2.17 19.55 3.76
C PHE A 178 -0.73 19.80 4.20
N VAL A 179 0.15 20.03 3.24
CA VAL A 179 1.58 20.29 3.42
C VAL A 179 1.95 21.53 2.61
N ASP A 180 2.47 22.55 3.28
CA ASP A 180 2.99 23.76 2.63
C ASP A 180 4.26 23.43 1.83
N TYR A 181 4.42 24.08 0.67
CA TYR A 181 5.61 23.93 -0.15
C TYR A 181 6.91 24.32 0.57
N ASN A 182 6.85 25.14 1.63
CA ASN A 182 7.95 25.44 2.54
C ASN A 182 8.52 24.21 3.22
N ASP A 183 7.66 23.23 3.49
CA ASP A 183 7.99 22.03 4.24
C ASP A 183 8.35 20.85 3.32
N LEU A 184 8.33 21.05 2.00
CA LEU A 184 8.83 20.10 1.02
C LEU A 184 10.33 20.31 0.77
N VAL A 185 11.09 19.22 0.79
CA VAL A 185 12.43 19.15 0.19
C VAL A 185 12.30 19.11 -1.32
N LYS A 186 11.46 18.20 -1.82
CA LYS A 186 11.14 18.03 -3.24
C LYS A 186 9.85 17.25 -3.42
N ALA A 187 9.15 17.50 -4.52
CA ALA A 187 8.06 16.67 -5.00
C ALA A 187 8.27 16.43 -6.50
N GLN A 188 8.22 15.18 -6.93
CA GLN A 188 8.54 14.80 -8.31
C GLN A 188 7.64 13.67 -8.80
N VAL A 189 7.26 13.72 -10.06
CA VAL A 189 6.54 12.63 -10.71
C VAL A 189 7.56 11.71 -11.38
N VAL A 190 7.53 10.42 -11.02
CA VAL A 190 8.43 9.40 -11.53
C VAL A 190 7.62 8.32 -12.24
N GLN A 191 8.13 7.83 -13.37
CA GLN A 191 7.61 6.63 -14.01
C GLN A 191 8.41 5.41 -13.56
N ASP A 192 7.78 4.54 -12.79
CA ASP A 192 8.33 3.26 -12.39
C ASP A 192 8.04 2.22 -13.49
N THR A 193 9.05 1.90 -14.27
CA THR A 193 8.99 0.91 -15.36
C THR A 193 9.46 -0.48 -14.94
N SER A 194 9.80 -0.68 -13.65
CA SER A 194 10.34 -1.95 -13.15
C SER A 194 9.32 -3.10 -13.12
N GLY A 195 8.02 -2.78 -13.22
CA GLY A 195 6.92 -3.74 -13.23
C GLY A 195 6.43 -4.15 -14.63
N LYS A 196 5.52 -5.12 -14.69
CA LYS A 196 4.82 -5.51 -15.93
C LYS A 196 3.99 -4.38 -16.54
N THR A 197 3.52 -3.46 -15.71
CA THR A 197 2.78 -2.27 -16.12
C THR A 197 3.50 -1.04 -15.56
N PRO A 198 3.90 -0.07 -16.40
CA PRO A 198 4.49 1.17 -15.93
C PRO A 198 3.55 1.89 -14.96
N GLN A 199 4.09 2.35 -13.84
CA GLN A 199 3.34 3.11 -12.84
C GLN A 199 3.80 4.56 -12.80
N THR A 200 2.85 5.49 -12.79
CA THR A 200 3.13 6.90 -12.54
C THR A 200 2.99 7.17 -11.05
N ILE A 201 4.04 7.67 -10.42
CA ILE A 201 4.12 7.86 -8.96
C ILE A 201 4.54 9.28 -8.66
N LEU A 202 3.80 9.98 -7.81
CA LEU A 202 4.25 11.23 -7.18
C LEU A 202 5.00 10.88 -5.90
N GLU A 203 6.28 11.24 -5.86
CA GLU A 203 7.12 11.10 -4.68
C GLU A 203 7.22 12.44 -3.96
N ILE A 204 6.86 12.45 -2.68
CA ILE A 204 6.85 13.65 -1.82
C ILE A 204 7.89 13.46 -0.73
N TYR A 205 8.79 14.42 -0.59
CA TYR A 205 9.87 14.42 0.40
C TYR A 205 9.70 15.64 1.30
N LEU A 206 9.52 15.42 2.60
CA LEU A 206 9.30 16.46 3.61
C LEU A 206 10.62 16.86 4.28
N LYS A 207 10.70 18.09 4.78
CA LYS A 207 11.87 18.58 5.53
C LYS A 207 11.87 18.03 6.95
N GLY A 208 13.04 17.64 7.45
CA GLY A 208 13.24 17.24 8.84
C GLY A 208 12.54 15.94 9.22
N THR A 209 12.29 15.05 8.26
CA THR A 209 11.76 13.70 8.53
C THR A 209 12.88 12.66 8.46
N VAL A 210 12.69 11.56 9.18
CA VAL A 210 13.58 10.38 9.15
C VAL A 210 13.65 9.77 7.74
N PHE A 211 12.59 9.93 6.93
CA PHE A 211 12.59 9.52 5.53
C PHE A 211 13.51 10.40 4.67
N ALA A 212 13.51 11.71 4.90
CA ALA A 212 14.44 12.62 4.24
C ALA A 212 15.91 12.29 4.57
N GLU A 213 16.22 11.95 5.82
CA GLU A 213 17.55 11.46 6.22
C GLU A 213 17.93 10.16 5.51
N ALA A 214 16.96 9.31 5.21
CA ALA A 214 17.16 8.07 4.47
C ALA A 214 17.14 8.22 2.94
N ASN A 215 17.01 9.44 2.41
CA ASN A 215 16.77 9.72 0.99
C ASN A 215 15.58 8.94 0.41
N GLN A 216 14.55 8.71 1.22
CA GLN A 216 13.31 8.06 0.81
C GLN A 216 12.15 9.05 0.85
N PRO A 217 11.15 8.89 -0.03
CA PRO A 217 9.96 9.74 0.02
C PRO A 217 9.09 9.41 1.23
N ASP A 218 8.55 10.43 1.88
CA ASP A 218 7.55 10.31 2.95
C ASP A 218 6.22 9.74 2.42
N GLU A 219 5.90 10.05 1.16
CA GLU A 219 4.79 9.45 0.44
C GLU A 219 5.13 9.13 -1.02
N ARG A 220 4.74 7.93 -1.45
CA ARG A 220 4.68 7.51 -2.84
C ARG A 220 3.22 7.37 -3.24
N LEU A 221 2.66 8.41 -3.82
CA LEU A 221 1.27 8.44 -4.26
C LEU A 221 1.18 7.87 -5.68
N ASN A 222 0.46 6.77 -5.85
CA ASN A 222 0.26 6.17 -7.17
C ASN A 222 -0.78 6.98 -7.95
N LEU A 223 -0.34 7.61 -9.04
CA LEU A 223 -1.15 8.42 -9.95
C LEU A 223 -1.61 7.63 -11.18
N THR A 224 -1.21 6.37 -11.34
CA THR A 224 -1.47 5.58 -12.57
C THR A 224 -2.94 5.56 -12.96
N ASN A 225 -3.84 5.50 -11.98
CA ASN A 225 -5.28 5.44 -12.18
C ASN A 225 -5.98 6.73 -11.76
N VAL A 226 -5.27 7.86 -11.78
CA VAL A 226 -5.81 9.20 -11.51
C VAL A 226 -6.14 9.87 -12.84
N ASP A 227 -7.33 10.46 -12.94
CA ASP A 227 -7.74 11.20 -14.15
C ASP A 227 -6.93 12.52 -14.22
N GLY A 228 -6.39 12.86 -15.40
CA GLY A 228 -5.56 14.06 -15.60
C GLY A 228 -4.14 13.96 -15.03
N LYS A 229 -3.66 12.75 -14.67
CA LYS A 229 -2.32 12.50 -14.12
C LYS A 229 -1.18 13.10 -14.93
N GLU A 230 -1.34 13.19 -16.25
CA GLU A 230 -0.39 13.78 -17.20
C GLU A 230 -0.12 15.26 -16.96
N TYR A 231 -1.05 15.99 -16.34
CA TYR A 231 -0.91 17.42 -16.05
C TYR A 231 -0.31 17.68 -14.66
N VAL A 232 -0.27 16.68 -13.78
CA VAL A 232 0.14 16.85 -12.37
C VAL A 232 1.53 17.45 -12.25
N GLU A 233 2.50 16.95 -13.00
CA GLU A 233 3.89 17.44 -12.94
C GLU A 233 3.98 18.91 -13.37
N MET A 234 3.30 19.26 -14.47
CA MET A 234 3.28 20.62 -15.00
C MET A 234 2.65 21.60 -14.00
N VAL A 235 1.49 21.23 -13.43
CA VAL A 235 0.79 22.07 -12.45
C VAL A 235 1.63 22.22 -11.18
N LEU A 236 2.22 21.14 -10.68
CA LEU A 236 3.10 21.16 -9.51
C LEU A 236 4.28 22.10 -9.71
N VAL A 237 5.01 21.97 -10.83
CA VAL A 237 6.16 22.82 -11.15
C VAL A 237 5.75 24.28 -11.28
N ASN A 238 4.64 24.57 -11.96
CA ASN A 238 4.13 25.93 -12.12
C ASN A 238 3.77 26.57 -10.77
N LEU A 239 3.11 25.84 -9.87
CA LEU A 239 2.74 26.34 -8.54
C LEU A 239 3.97 26.55 -7.65
N MET A 240 4.94 25.63 -7.68
CA MET A 240 6.21 25.77 -6.95
C MET A 240 7.06 26.94 -7.48
N ASN A 241 7.02 27.22 -8.78
CA ASN A 241 7.75 28.34 -9.40
C ASN A 241 7.09 29.69 -9.13
N LYS A 242 5.76 29.80 -9.25
CA LYS A 242 5.02 31.05 -8.92
C LYS A 242 5.31 31.54 -7.50
N ARG A 243 5.60 30.63 -6.58
CA ARG A 243 6.03 30.96 -5.21
C ARG A 243 7.37 31.73 -5.14
N HIS A 244 8.29 31.48 -6.07
CA HIS A 244 9.58 32.18 -6.10
C HIS A 244 9.45 33.62 -6.60
N GLU A 245 8.30 33.99 -7.18
CA GLU A 245 8.02 35.31 -7.72
C GLU A 245 7.20 36.21 -6.78
N VAL A 246 6.66 35.66 -5.68
CA VAL A 246 5.91 36.43 -4.67
C VAL A 246 6.87 36.78 -3.51
N PRO A 247 7.28 38.05 -3.33
CA PRO A 247 8.10 38.44 -2.19
C PRO A 247 7.34 38.25 -0.89
N ALA A 248 8.07 37.82 0.14
CA ALA A 248 7.59 37.60 1.51
C ALA A 248 6.97 38.86 2.15
#